data_AF-A0A5B9Q724-F1
#
_entry.id   AF-A0A5B9Q724-F1
#
_cell.length_a   1.000
_cell.length_b   1.000
_cell.length_c   1.000
_cell.angle_alpha   90.00
_cell.angle_beta   90.00
_cell.angle_gamma   90.00
#
_symmetry.space_group_name_H-M   'P 1'
#
loop_
_entity.id
_entity.type
_entity.pdbx_description
1 polymer ?
#
loop_
_entity_poly.entity_id
_entity_poly.type
_entity_poly.pdbx_seq_one_letter_code
_entity_poly.pdbx_strand_id
1 'polypeptide(L)'
;MPDVSGSLREQLSVLNRHRRKMVLFFLSTMAVVTLGIILCPRTYESQAMLHVLIGRENVSIDPTAATGPTITMMETREHEINTVKDMLQSRTVLDKVVAELGAQNILDPEQYSNPDQSRDTDEFSFLGKIYNLMLAVNLADPVSEGERAALQLANDVKVSSEPESNVIQVVFRSGTPEFAQRLGEVFLASYQEQHSRAHRTHGSQEFFVEQSQERASALAAAEQKLRDLKNKYGIVTISARQLTLSKQLEQVETDMLSTASAIAGANAKIQALRQSLEEIPERLVTEEITEASQAADTMRNTLYDLQIREQELSAKHTDQNPLVMAIRQQVAQAQKLLSEEDKRRVQPTSSLNPANQQQKLALFAELASLSGLEARYSSVKGQREELLADLKRLNQQEIEVAELDREVSLLRSEYLTYMHNTELARINLALEAESISNVNVVQPPTFVEKPVVPPKALIIVLGFLIAVSGAIGLGLLCENLQAGVIHSPEKMETAFGAPVMESIPSVHLQNAGASAK
;
A
#
# COMPACT_ATOMS: atom_id res chain seq x y z
N MET A 1 74.72 -23.39 -47.35
CA MET A 1 73.49 -22.56 -47.32
C MET A 1 72.83 -22.71 -48.69
N PRO A 2 71.58 -23.18 -48.79
CA PRO A 2 70.96 -23.38 -50.10
C PRO A 2 70.71 -22.02 -50.77
N ASP A 3 71.05 -21.92 -52.07
CA ASP A 3 70.91 -20.73 -52.89
C ASP A 3 69.45 -20.27 -53.01
N VAL A 4 69.07 -19.29 -52.19
CA VAL A 4 67.74 -18.64 -52.25
C VAL A 4 67.58 -17.84 -53.56
N SER A 5 68.69 -17.44 -54.17
CA SER A 5 68.76 -16.67 -55.43
C SER A 5 68.26 -17.46 -56.65
N GLY A 6 68.47 -18.78 -56.70
CA GLY A 6 67.96 -19.66 -57.76
C GLY A 6 66.45 -19.87 -57.66
N SER A 7 65.94 -20.07 -56.44
CA SER A 7 64.50 -20.30 -56.17
C SER A 7 63.61 -19.13 -56.59
N LEU A 8 64.02 -17.89 -56.32
CA LEU A 8 63.25 -16.70 -56.71
C LEU A 8 63.23 -16.48 -58.23
N ARG A 9 64.34 -16.75 -58.92
CA ARG A 9 64.41 -16.67 -60.38
C ARG A 9 63.57 -17.77 -61.05
N GLU A 10 63.56 -18.99 -60.50
CA GLU A 10 62.67 -20.05 -60.96
C GLU A 10 61.19 -19.65 -60.78
N GLN A 11 60.80 -19.15 -59.60
CA GLN A 11 59.42 -18.71 -59.35
C GLN A 11 58.96 -17.56 -60.29
N LEU A 12 59.85 -16.59 -60.58
CA LEU A 12 59.58 -15.52 -61.54
C LEU A 12 59.44 -16.05 -62.99
N SER A 13 60.20 -17.09 -63.34
CA SER A 13 60.11 -17.72 -64.67
C SER A 13 58.80 -18.49 -64.88
N VAL A 14 58.30 -19.16 -63.83
CA VAL A 14 56.99 -19.82 -63.80
C VAL A 14 55.88 -18.80 -63.99
N LEU A 15 56.00 -17.65 -63.31
CA LEU A 15 55.05 -16.54 -63.43
C LEU A 15 54.98 -15.99 -64.86
N ASN A 16 56.13 -15.84 -65.55
CA ASN A 16 56.15 -15.30 -66.90
C ASN A 16 55.66 -16.34 -67.95
N ARG A 17 55.89 -17.64 -67.71
CA ARG A 17 55.47 -18.73 -68.62
C ARG A 17 53.95 -18.91 -68.65
N HIS A 18 53.30 -18.92 -67.49
CA HIS A 18 51.84 -19.08 -67.38
C HIS A 18 51.08 -17.77 -67.26
N ARG A 19 51.73 -16.62 -67.50
CA ARG A 19 51.13 -15.27 -67.39
C ARG A 19 49.77 -15.14 -68.08
N ARG A 20 49.61 -15.76 -69.26
CA ARG A 20 48.32 -15.74 -69.99
C ARG A 20 47.22 -16.51 -69.27
N LYS A 21 47.52 -17.67 -68.69
CA LYS A 21 46.56 -18.48 -67.94
C LYS A 21 46.16 -17.81 -66.62
N MET A 22 47.13 -17.24 -65.90
CA MET A 22 46.88 -16.52 -64.65
C MET A 22 46.08 -15.23 -64.87
N VAL A 23 46.40 -14.45 -65.90
CA VAL A 23 45.63 -13.25 -66.27
C VAL A 23 44.23 -13.61 -66.71
N LEU A 24 44.05 -14.68 -67.50
CA LEU A 24 42.72 -15.14 -67.92
C LEU A 24 41.89 -15.60 -66.72
N PHE A 25 42.47 -16.35 -65.78
CA PHE A 25 41.80 -16.75 -64.54
C PHE A 25 41.40 -15.55 -63.68
N PHE A 26 42.31 -14.59 -63.49
CA PHE A 26 42.03 -13.36 -62.77
C PHE A 26 40.88 -12.56 -63.41
N LEU A 27 40.92 -12.37 -64.73
CA LEU A 27 39.87 -11.65 -65.46
C LEU A 27 38.54 -12.40 -65.41
N SER A 28 38.57 -13.73 -65.53
CA SER A 28 37.36 -14.56 -65.44
C SER A 28 36.73 -14.49 -64.05
N THR A 29 37.52 -14.58 -62.98
CA THR A 29 37.02 -14.48 -61.61
C THR A 29 36.48 -13.08 -61.30
N MET A 30 37.16 -12.02 -61.75
CA MET A 30 36.64 -10.64 -61.66
C MET A 30 35.37 -10.42 -62.47
N ALA A 31 35.26 -11.00 -63.66
CA ALA A 31 34.03 -10.97 -64.44
C ALA A 31 32.88 -11.66 -63.70
N VAL A 32 33.11 -12.83 -63.09
CA VAL A 32 32.10 -13.55 -62.28
C VAL A 32 31.70 -12.75 -61.04
N VAL A 33 32.65 -12.17 -60.31
CA VAL A 33 32.36 -11.33 -59.13
C VAL A 33 31.56 -10.09 -59.52
N THR A 34 31.93 -9.43 -60.61
CA THR A 34 31.22 -8.24 -61.11
C THR A 34 29.81 -8.58 -61.58
N LEU A 35 29.66 -9.70 -62.31
CA LEU A 35 28.37 -10.21 -62.74
C LEU A 35 27.49 -10.59 -61.55
N GLY A 36 28.07 -11.21 -60.52
CA GLY A 36 27.39 -11.51 -59.26
C GLY A 36 26.89 -10.27 -58.53
N ILE A 37 27.65 -9.17 -58.51
CA ILE A 37 27.21 -7.90 -57.89
C ILE A 37 26.04 -7.28 -58.67
N ILE A 38 26.01 -7.43 -60.00
CA ILE A 38 24.95 -6.88 -60.86
C ILE A 38 23.66 -7.71 -60.72
N LEU A 39 23.78 -9.04 -60.57
CA LEU A 39 22.66 -9.97 -60.45
C LEU A 39 22.10 -10.08 -59.01
N CYS A 40 22.87 -9.69 -58.00
CA CYS A 40 22.42 -9.77 -56.61
C CYS A 40 21.33 -8.71 -56.35
N PRO A 41 20.16 -9.11 -55.79
CA PRO A 41 19.08 -8.17 -55.51
C PRO A 41 19.56 -7.10 -54.53
N ARG A 42 19.11 -5.87 -54.75
CA ARG A 42 19.41 -4.74 -53.89
C ARG A 42 18.44 -4.76 -52.72
N THR A 43 18.94 -4.51 -51.51
CA THR A 43 18.10 -4.39 -50.32
C THR A 43 18.25 -2.99 -49.74
N TYR A 44 17.12 -2.37 -49.46
CA TYR A 44 16.97 -1.05 -48.85
C TYR A 44 16.55 -1.22 -47.39
N GLU A 45 16.91 -0.27 -46.55
CA GLU A 45 16.56 -0.26 -45.13
C GLU A 45 15.77 1.00 -44.78
N SER A 46 14.67 0.82 -44.07
CA SER A 46 13.96 1.89 -43.36
C SER A 46 14.12 1.67 -41.87
N GLN A 47 14.44 2.73 -41.12
CA GLN A 47 14.66 2.67 -39.67
C GLN A 47 13.60 3.50 -38.95
N ALA A 48 13.05 2.94 -37.87
CA ALA A 48 12.19 3.64 -36.93
C ALA A 48 12.76 3.53 -35.50
N MET A 49 12.52 4.54 -34.68
CA MET A 49 12.92 4.56 -33.26
C MET A 49 11.70 4.77 -32.36
N LEU A 50 11.54 3.86 -31.42
CA LEU A 50 10.48 3.84 -30.41
C LEU A 50 11.09 4.12 -29.05
N HIS A 51 10.57 5.09 -28.31
CA HIS A 51 10.98 5.35 -26.93
C HIS A 51 9.98 4.71 -25.97
N VAL A 52 10.49 3.79 -25.16
CA VAL A 52 9.75 3.13 -24.10
C VAL A 52 9.88 4.00 -22.84
N LEU A 53 8.74 4.53 -22.41
CA LEU A 53 8.58 5.22 -21.14
C LEU A 53 8.59 4.18 -20.01
N ILE A 54 9.36 4.44 -18.95
CA ILE A 54 9.59 3.51 -17.83
C ILE A 54 9.21 4.20 -16.53
N GLY A 55 8.28 3.62 -15.78
CA GLY A 55 7.92 4.10 -14.45
C GLY A 55 6.42 4.14 -14.17
N ARG A 56 5.97 5.20 -13.46
CA ARG A 56 4.58 5.35 -12.96
C ARG A 56 3.50 5.32 -14.06
N GLU A 57 3.90 5.45 -15.32
CA GLU A 57 3.04 5.36 -16.50
C GLU A 57 2.86 3.93 -17.05
N ASN A 58 3.77 2.99 -16.73
CA ASN A 58 3.59 1.55 -16.98
C ASN A 58 2.73 0.88 -15.90
N VAL A 59 2.58 1.56 -14.76
CA VAL A 59 1.47 1.31 -13.86
C VAL A 59 0.25 2.03 -14.42
N SER A 60 -0.22 1.58 -15.59
CA SER A 60 -1.67 1.52 -15.78
C SER A 60 -2.13 0.66 -14.62
N ILE A 61 -2.43 1.30 -13.48
CA ILE A 61 -2.98 0.64 -12.32
C ILE A 61 -4.29 0.11 -12.88
N ASP A 62 -4.29 -1.15 -13.34
CA ASP A 62 -5.52 -1.87 -13.48
C ASP A 62 -6.13 -1.72 -12.09
N PRO A 63 -7.25 -1.00 -11.95
CA PRO A 63 -7.77 -0.71 -10.62
C PRO A 63 -8.18 -2.02 -9.91
N THR A 64 -8.25 -3.13 -10.66
CA THR A 64 -8.42 -4.51 -10.20
C THR A 64 -7.14 -5.09 -9.57
N ALA A 65 -5.95 -4.65 -10.00
CA ALA A 65 -4.66 -5.04 -9.42
C ALA A 65 -4.33 -4.24 -8.14
N ALA A 66 -4.90 -3.05 -7.96
CA ALA A 66 -4.71 -2.21 -6.77
C ALA A 66 -5.57 -2.58 -5.55
N THR A 67 -6.54 -3.48 -5.70
CA THR A 67 -7.41 -3.91 -4.59
C THR A 67 -6.74 -4.80 -3.53
N GLY A 68 -5.45 -5.14 -3.70
CA GLY A 68 -4.65 -5.88 -2.71
C GLY A 68 -3.33 -5.17 -2.38
N PRO A 69 -2.57 -5.63 -1.36
CA PRO A 69 -1.21 -5.14 -1.12
C PRO A 69 -0.37 -5.43 -2.35
N THR A 70 -0.21 -4.42 -3.21
CA THR A 70 0.63 -4.49 -4.41
C THR A 70 2.07 -4.60 -3.94
N ILE A 71 2.60 -5.82 -3.98
CA ILE A 71 4.04 -6.01 -4.06
C ILE A 71 4.40 -5.42 -5.42
N THR A 72 4.92 -4.19 -5.41
CA THR A 72 5.55 -3.59 -6.58
C THR A 72 6.77 -4.44 -6.89
N MET A 73 6.59 -5.51 -7.65
CA MET A 73 7.68 -6.12 -8.39
C MET A 73 8.12 -5.03 -9.36
N MET A 74 9.16 -4.28 -8.98
CA MET A 74 9.87 -3.44 -9.95
C MET A 74 10.46 -4.42 -10.95
N GLU A 75 9.75 -4.66 -12.05
CA GLU A 75 10.37 -5.30 -13.20
C GLU A 75 11.60 -4.48 -13.56
N THR A 76 12.72 -5.15 -13.80
CA THR A 76 13.91 -4.43 -14.24
C THR A 76 13.59 -3.81 -15.59
N ARG A 77 14.13 -2.63 -15.84
CA ARG A 77 14.07 -1.94 -17.14
C ARG A 77 14.32 -2.86 -18.34
N GLU A 78 15.22 -3.83 -18.17
CA GLU A 78 15.55 -4.81 -19.20
C GLU A 78 14.39 -5.78 -19.50
N HIS A 79 13.60 -6.17 -18.48
CA HIS A 79 12.40 -6.98 -18.68
C HIS A 79 11.34 -6.22 -19.49
N GLU A 80 11.04 -4.96 -19.16
CA GLU A 80 10.04 -4.17 -19.91
C GLU A 80 10.42 -4.00 -21.39
N ILE A 81 11.70 -3.69 -21.67
CA ILE A 81 12.20 -3.53 -23.05
C ILE A 81 12.13 -4.88 -23.80
N ASN A 82 12.50 -5.98 -23.16
CA ASN A 82 12.42 -7.31 -23.76
C ASN A 82 10.96 -7.72 -24.02
N THR A 83 10.03 -7.42 -23.11
CA THR A 83 8.59 -7.67 -23.32
C THR A 83 8.07 -6.89 -24.52
N VAL A 84 8.42 -5.61 -24.66
CA VAL A 84 8.05 -4.82 -25.83
C VAL A 84 8.65 -5.40 -27.11
N LYS A 85 9.92 -5.84 -27.06
CA LYS A 85 10.59 -6.49 -28.19
C LYS A 85 9.89 -7.78 -28.62
N ASP A 86 9.57 -8.65 -27.66
CA ASP A 86 8.86 -9.91 -27.92
C ASP A 86 7.45 -9.64 -28.49
N MET A 87 6.79 -8.58 -28.00
CA MET A 87 5.49 -8.16 -28.50
C MET A 87 5.55 -7.59 -29.93
N LEU A 88 6.56 -6.79 -30.25
CA LEU A 88 6.84 -6.30 -31.61
C LEU A 88 7.09 -7.47 -32.56
N GLN A 89 7.82 -8.49 -32.12
CA GLN A 89 8.12 -9.70 -32.91
C GLN A 89 7.00 -10.75 -32.86
N SER A 90 5.87 -10.45 -32.22
CA SER A 90 4.78 -11.42 -32.08
C SER A 90 4.11 -11.72 -33.42
N ARG A 91 3.72 -12.98 -33.60
CA ARG A 91 3.05 -13.46 -34.81
C ARG A 91 1.77 -12.68 -35.12
N THR A 92 1.04 -12.25 -34.10
CA THR A 92 -0.19 -11.46 -34.25
C THR A 92 0.06 -10.12 -34.95
N VAL A 93 1.18 -9.46 -34.67
CA VAL A 93 1.56 -8.21 -35.35
C VAL A 93 1.95 -8.51 -36.79
N LEU A 94 2.77 -9.55 -37.02
CA LEU A 94 3.18 -9.95 -38.37
C LEU A 94 1.99 -10.34 -39.26
N ASP A 95 1.06 -11.15 -38.77
CA ASP A 95 -0.12 -11.60 -39.52
C ASP A 95 -1.04 -10.43 -39.90
N LYS A 96 -1.21 -9.45 -39.00
CA LYS A 96 -1.95 -8.21 -39.31
C LYS A 96 -1.28 -7.41 -40.41
N VAL A 97 0.04 -7.26 -40.35
CA VAL A 97 0.82 -6.55 -41.37
C VAL A 97 0.71 -7.27 -42.72
N VAL A 98 0.74 -8.62 -42.73
CA VAL A 98 0.49 -9.42 -43.95
C VAL A 98 -0.93 -9.19 -44.47
N ALA A 99 -1.93 -9.13 -43.59
CA ALA A 99 -3.31 -8.89 -43.98
C ALA A 99 -3.52 -7.50 -44.58
N GLU A 100 -2.82 -6.48 -44.10
CA GLU A 100 -2.97 -5.09 -44.53
C GLU A 100 -2.12 -4.74 -45.76
N LEU A 101 -0.88 -5.22 -45.84
CA LEU A 101 0.00 -5.00 -47.01
C LEU A 101 -0.26 -6.00 -48.14
N GLY A 102 -0.84 -7.16 -47.83
CA GLY A 102 -1.04 -8.27 -48.76
C GLY A 102 0.21 -9.15 -48.87
N ALA A 103 0.01 -10.47 -48.84
CA ALA A 103 1.10 -11.45 -48.91
C ALA A 103 1.95 -11.31 -50.19
N GLN A 104 1.33 -10.97 -51.32
CA GLN A 104 2.01 -10.84 -52.61
C GLN A 104 2.99 -9.65 -52.63
N ASN A 105 2.61 -8.50 -52.08
CA ASN A 105 3.46 -7.31 -52.04
C ASN A 105 4.68 -7.48 -51.11
N ILE A 106 4.57 -8.36 -50.11
CA ILE A 106 5.69 -8.68 -49.21
C ILE A 106 6.67 -9.62 -49.90
N LEU A 107 6.15 -10.64 -50.60
CA LEU A 107 6.96 -11.61 -51.33
C LEU A 107 7.63 -10.98 -52.57
N ASP A 108 6.96 -10.02 -53.22
CA ASP A 108 7.49 -9.23 -54.35
C ASP A 108 7.30 -7.71 -54.13
N PRO A 109 8.27 -7.04 -53.47
CA PRO A 109 8.19 -5.60 -53.18
C PRO A 109 8.26 -4.69 -54.41
N GLU A 110 8.73 -5.18 -55.56
CA GLU A 110 8.83 -4.38 -56.78
C GLU A 110 7.44 -4.10 -57.37
N GLN A 111 6.51 -5.05 -57.22
CA GLN A 111 5.13 -4.94 -57.65
C GLN A 111 4.38 -3.79 -56.96
N TYR A 112 4.69 -3.55 -55.67
CA TYR A 112 4.08 -2.46 -54.90
C TYR A 112 4.49 -1.07 -55.41
N SER A 113 5.75 -0.92 -55.82
CA SER A 113 6.32 0.40 -56.15
C SER A 113 6.03 0.81 -57.59
N ASN A 114 5.79 -0.16 -58.49
CA ASN A 114 5.46 0.08 -59.89
C ASN A 114 4.28 -0.80 -60.35
N PRO A 115 3.03 -0.44 -60.01
CA PRO A 115 1.85 -1.26 -60.32
C PRO A 115 1.57 -1.40 -61.84
N ASP A 116 2.02 -0.46 -62.67
CA ASP A 116 1.85 -0.48 -64.14
C ASP A 116 2.87 -1.36 -64.88
N GLN A 117 3.93 -1.85 -64.20
CA GLN A 117 4.89 -2.79 -64.76
C GLN A 117 4.67 -4.20 -64.19
N SER A 118 3.46 -4.73 -64.35
CA SER A 118 3.22 -6.18 -64.22
C SER A 118 3.87 -6.90 -65.41
N ARG A 119 5.20 -6.96 -65.43
CA ARG A 119 5.89 -8.01 -66.17
C ARG A 119 5.58 -9.31 -65.45
N ASP A 120 5.36 -10.39 -66.17
CA ASP A 120 5.34 -11.75 -65.63
C ASP A 120 6.70 -12.03 -64.96
N THR A 121 6.90 -11.56 -63.72
CA THR A 121 8.15 -11.69 -62.94
C THR A 121 8.27 -13.04 -62.25
N ASP A 122 7.36 -13.98 -62.51
CA ASP A 122 7.51 -15.40 -62.15
C ASP A 122 8.83 -16.00 -62.71
N GLU A 123 9.39 -15.40 -63.77
CA GLU A 123 10.64 -15.88 -64.35
C GLU A 123 11.93 -15.41 -63.64
N PHE A 124 11.91 -14.40 -62.76
CA PHE A 124 13.15 -13.81 -62.23
C PHE A 124 13.32 -13.80 -60.71
N SER A 125 12.31 -14.20 -59.91
CA SER A 125 12.54 -14.48 -58.49
C SER A 125 13.35 -15.77 -58.32
N PHE A 126 14.67 -15.62 -58.25
CA PHE A 126 15.60 -16.72 -57.96
C PHE A 126 15.23 -17.47 -56.68
N LEU A 127 14.69 -16.76 -55.67
CA LEU A 127 14.22 -17.31 -54.40
C LEU A 127 12.93 -18.12 -54.58
N GLY A 128 11.96 -17.63 -55.36
CA GLY A 128 10.74 -18.37 -55.70
C GLY A 128 11.04 -19.67 -56.46
N LYS A 129 12.02 -19.65 -57.37
CA LYS A 129 12.49 -20.86 -58.09
C LYS A 129 13.18 -21.86 -57.18
N ILE A 130 14.03 -21.41 -56.24
CA ILE A 130 14.65 -22.30 -55.25
C ILE A 130 13.59 -22.92 -54.34
N TYR A 131 12.60 -22.16 -53.91
CA TYR A 131 11.52 -22.67 -53.08
C TYR A 131 10.67 -23.70 -53.83
N ASN A 132 10.27 -23.40 -55.08
CA ASN A 132 9.55 -24.35 -55.94
C ASN A 132 10.39 -25.62 -56.23
N LEU A 133 11.71 -25.48 -56.36
CA LEU A 133 12.63 -26.62 -56.48
C LEU A 133 12.73 -27.42 -55.17
N MET A 134 12.81 -26.79 -54.00
CA MET A 134 12.77 -27.48 -52.71
C MET A 134 11.46 -28.23 -52.50
N LEU A 135 10.33 -27.63 -52.90
CA LEU A 135 9.02 -28.28 -52.85
C LEU A 135 8.96 -29.48 -53.79
N ALA A 136 9.54 -29.37 -55.00
CA ALA A 136 9.65 -30.46 -55.95
C ALA A 136 10.55 -31.62 -55.47
N VAL A 137 11.53 -31.34 -54.61
CA VAL A 137 12.43 -32.35 -54.01
C VAL A 137 11.94 -32.78 -52.60
N ASN A 138 10.74 -32.34 -52.17
CA ASN A 138 10.14 -32.67 -50.86
C ASN A 138 11.00 -32.24 -49.65
N LEU A 139 11.76 -31.16 -49.79
CA LEU A 139 12.57 -30.53 -48.73
C LEU A 139 11.84 -29.39 -47.99
N ALA A 140 10.63 -29.03 -48.43
CA ALA A 140 9.84 -27.94 -47.85
C ALA A 140 8.36 -28.33 -47.78
N ASP A 141 7.70 -27.97 -46.67
CA ASP A 141 6.27 -28.17 -46.50
C ASP A 141 5.45 -27.16 -47.35
N PRO A 142 4.25 -27.54 -47.84
CA PRO A 142 3.37 -26.62 -48.57
C PRO A 142 2.77 -25.60 -47.61
N VAL A 143 3.47 -24.46 -47.47
CA VAL A 143 3.06 -23.35 -46.62
C VAL A 143 2.18 -22.36 -47.40
N SER A 144 1.11 -21.84 -46.78
CA SER A 144 0.21 -20.82 -47.35
C SER A 144 0.98 -19.53 -47.72
N GLU A 145 0.54 -18.80 -48.73
CA GLU A 145 1.17 -17.54 -49.16
C GLU A 145 1.31 -16.54 -48.00
N GLY A 146 0.29 -16.42 -47.15
CA GLY A 146 0.34 -15.55 -45.98
C GLY A 146 1.38 -15.96 -44.94
N GLU A 147 1.56 -17.26 -44.73
CA GLU A 147 2.54 -17.79 -43.78
C GLU A 147 3.98 -17.60 -44.30
N ARG A 148 4.19 -17.70 -45.62
CA ARG A 148 5.49 -17.36 -46.22
C ARG A 148 5.80 -15.88 -46.07
N ALA A 149 4.81 -15.02 -46.31
CA ALA A 149 4.96 -13.59 -46.11
C ALA A 149 5.29 -13.26 -44.65
N ALA A 150 4.62 -13.89 -43.68
CA ALA A 150 4.92 -13.70 -42.25
C ALA A 150 6.34 -14.15 -41.88
N LEU A 151 6.80 -15.31 -42.38
CA LEU A 151 8.18 -15.78 -42.17
C LEU A 151 9.23 -14.89 -42.84
N GLN A 152 8.92 -14.33 -44.01
CA GLN A 152 9.79 -13.37 -44.67
C GLN A 152 9.86 -12.07 -43.86
N LEU A 153 8.72 -11.53 -43.42
CA LEU A 153 8.68 -10.36 -42.53
C LEU A 153 9.47 -10.56 -41.25
N ALA A 154 9.38 -11.74 -40.62
CA ALA A 154 10.16 -12.05 -39.42
C ALA A 154 11.68 -11.96 -39.64
N ASN A 155 12.16 -12.20 -40.87
CA ASN A 155 13.57 -12.06 -41.24
C ASN A 155 13.93 -10.64 -41.69
N ASP A 156 13.01 -9.97 -42.36
CA ASP A 156 13.19 -8.62 -42.93
C ASP A 156 13.03 -7.52 -41.87
N VAL A 157 12.28 -7.78 -40.79
CA VAL A 157 12.13 -6.88 -39.64
C VAL A 157 13.08 -7.28 -38.53
N LYS A 158 14.05 -6.41 -38.23
CA LYS A 158 14.99 -6.58 -37.12
C LYS A 158 14.72 -5.59 -36.02
N VAL A 159 14.41 -6.11 -34.84
CA VAL A 159 14.22 -5.32 -33.63
C VAL A 159 15.46 -5.43 -32.76
N SER A 160 16.11 -4.29 -32.49
CA SER A 160 17.30 -4.19 -31.64
C SER A 160 17.12 -3.12 -30.58
N SER A 161 17.70 -3.36 -29.42
CA SER A 161 17.78 -2.41 -28.31
C SER A 161 19.23 -2.32 -27.86
N GLU A 162 19.74 -1.10 -27.69
CA GLU A 162 21.08 -0.89 -27.13
C GLU A 162 21.03 -1.12 -25.61
N PRO A 163 21.99 -1.87 -25.02
CA PRO A 163 22.11 -1.97 -23.57
C PRO A 163 22.18 -0.57 -22.96
N GLU A 164 21.39 -0.32 -21.92
CA GLU A 164 21.28 1.00 -21.25
C GLU A 164 20.50 2.10 -22.01
N SER A 165 19.80 1.80 -23.11
CA SER A 165 18.90 2.74 -23.80
C SER A 165 17.41 2.41 -23.60
N ASN A 166 16.55 3.45 -23.55
CA ASN A 166 15.08 3.31 -23.57
C ASN A 166 14.52 3.34 -25.00
N VAL A 167 15.40 3.27 -25.99
CA VAL A 167 15.04 3.36 -27.40
C VAL A 167 15.17 2.00 -28.03
N ILE A 168 14.07 1.53 -28.62
CA ILE A 168 14.03 0.36 -29.48
C ILE A 168 14.16 0.83 -30.91
N GLN A 169 15.15 0.30 -31.62
CA GLN A 169 15.35 0.53 -33.03
C GLN A 169 14.74 -0.64 -33.80
N VAL A 170 13.87 -0.32 -34.76
CA VAL A 170 13.28 -1.30 -35.68
C VAL A 170 13.78 -1.00 -37.09
N VAL A 171 14.41 -1.99 -37.72
CA VAL A 171 14.95 -1.91 -39.07
C VAL A 171 14.10 -2.78 -39.99
N PHE A 172 13.54 -2.18 -41.02
CA PHE A 172 12.72 -2.81 -42.04
C PHE A 172 13.52 -2.96 -43.34
N ARG A 173 13.67 -4.18 -43.84
CA ARG A 173 14.37 -4.47 -45.10
C ARG A 173 13.38 -4.76 -46.22
N SER A 174 13.65 -4.23 -47.40
CA SER A 174 12.84 -4.49 -48.59
C SER A 174 13.66 -4.36 -49.89
N GLY A 175 13.13 -4.87 -50.99
CA GLY A 175 13.67 -4.65 -52.35
C GLY A 175 13.52 -3.22 -52.86
N THR A 176 12.63 -2.40 -52.28
CA THR A 176 12.39 -1.00 -52.67
C THR A 176 12.35 -0.07 -51.45
N PRO A 177 12.86 1.17 -51.57
CA PRO A 177 12.85 2.13 -50.45
C PRO A 177 11.43 2.58 -50.06
N GLU A 178 10.52 2.68 -51.02
CA GLU A 178 9.11 3.06 -50.79
C GLU A 178 8.39 1.97 -49.98
N PHE A 179 8.56 0.69 -50.35
CA PHE A 179 7.95 -0.41 -49.60
C PHE A 179 8.60 -0.58 -48.23
N ALA A 180 9.92 -0.36 -48.09
CA ALA A 180 10.58 -0.41 -46.77
C ALA A 180 9.95 0.58 -45.79
N GLN A 181 9.71 1.81 -46.24
CA GLN A 181 9.06 2.85 -45.43
C GLN A 181 7.61 2.48 -45.11
N ARG A 182 6.84 2.09 -46.13
CA ARG A 182 5.43 1.71 -45.95
C ARG A 182 5.27 0.51 -45.01
N LEU A 183 6.14 -0.49 -45.14
CA LEU A 183 6.19 -1.64 -44.25
C LEU A 183 6.36 -1.19 -42.81
N GLY A 184 7.29 -0.26 -42.55
CA GLY A 184 7.48 0.32 -41.23
C GLY A 184 6.24 1.03 -40.71
N GLU A 185 5.54 1.82 -41.54
CA GLU A 185 4.35 2.56 -41.12
C GLU A 185 3.23 1.62 -40.68
N VAL A 186 2.92 0.62 -41.51
CA VAL A 186 1.86 -0.37 -41.23
C VAL A 186 2.24 -1.25 -40.04
N PHE A 187 3.51 -1.63 -39.92
CA PHE A 187 3.99 -2.40 -38.79
C PHE A 187 3.86 -1.64 -37.46
N LEU A 188 4.29 -0.38 -37.41
CA LEU A 188 4.15 0.45 -36.21
C LEU A 188 2.68 0.65 -35.83
N ALA A 189 1.81 0.93 -36.80
CA ALA A 189 0.37 1.08 -36.56
C ALA A 189 -0.28 -0.22 -36.03
N SER A 190 0.05 -1.36 -36.65
CA SER A 190 -0.42 -2.69 -36.22
C SER A 190 0.05 -3.04 -34.80
N TYR A 191 1.29 -2.71 -34.47
CA TYR A 191 1.83 -2.89 -33.12
C TYR A 191 1.10 -2.01 -32.10
N GLN A 192 0.94 -0.71 -32.36
CA GLN A 192 0.25 0.21 -31.45
C GLN A 192 -1.18 -0.24 -31.14
N GLU A 193 -1.91 -0.72 -32.15
CA GLU A 193 -3.24 -1.25 -31.98
C GLU A 193 -3.24 -2.53 -31.12
N GLN A 194 -2.31 -3.45 -31.39
CA GLN A 194 -2.18 -4.70 -30.63
C GLN A 194 -1.76 -4.44 -29.17
N HIS A 195 -0.85 -3.48 -28.96
CA HIS A 195 -0.38 -3.02 -27.65
C HIS A 195 -1.53 -2.45 -26.83
N SER A 196 -2.31 -1.53 -27.42
CA SER A 196 -3.54 -1.02 -26.80
C SER A 196 -4.47 -2.18 -26.42
N ARG A 197 -4.75 -3.12 -27.34
CA ARG A 197 -5.66 -4.25 -27.07
C ARG A 197 -5.20 -5.17 -25.95
N ALA A 198 -3.90 -5.50 -25.88
CA ALA A 198 -3.39 -6.42 -24.87
C ALA A 198 -3.42 -5.82 -23.44
N HIS A 199 -3.32 -4.49 -23.34
CA HIS A 199 -3.39 -3.77 -22.07
C HIS A 199 -4.81 -3.27 -21.73
N ARG A 200 -5.85 -3.70 -22.46
CA ARG A 200 -7.26 -3.41 -22.14
C ARG A 200 -7.82 -4.38 -21.09
N THR A 201 -8.22 -3.86 -19.94
CA THR A 201 -9.16 -4.54 -19.04
C THR A 201 -10.58 -4.12 -19.41
N HIS A 202 -11.18 -4.85 -20.36
CA HIS A 202 -12.56 -4.61 -20.81
C HIS A 202 -13.55 -4.61 -19.63
N GLY A 203 -14.47 -3.65 -19.60
CA GLY A 203 -15.53 -3.56 -18.58
C GLY A 203 -15.08 -3.06 -17.20
N SER A 204 -13.80 -2.72 -16.99
CA SER A 204 -13.29 -2.24 -15.70
C SER A 204 -13.99 -0.96 -15.22
N GLN A 205 -14.19 0.03 -16.10
CA GLN A 205 -14.91 1.26 -15.74
C GLN A 205 -16.33 0.98 -15.27
N GLU A 206 -17.11 0.21 -16.05
CA GLU A 206 -18.50 -0.13 -15.73
C GLU A 206 -18.60 -0.87 -14.40
N PHE A 207 -17.68 -1.82 -14.17
CA PHE A 207 -17.57 -2.54 -12.90
C PHE A 207 -17.31 -1.59 -11.71
N PHE A 208 -16.33 -0.68 -11.80
CA PHE A 208 -16.02 0.24 -10.70
C PHE A 208 -17.13 1.26 -10.46
N VAL A 209 -17.83 1.70 -11.50
CA VAL A 209 -19.02 2.56 -11.39
C VAL A 209 -20.14 1.84 -10.64
N GLU A 210 -20.47 0.60 -11.05
CA GLU A 210 -21.51 -0.20 -10.42
C GLU A 210 -21.18 -0.48 -8.94
N GLN A 211 -19.95 -0.93 -8.67
CA GLN A 211 -19.49 -1.19 -7.31
C GLN A 211 -19.48 0.07 -6.44
N SER A 212 -19.06 1.23 -6.98
CA SER A 212 -19.12 2.49 -6.24
C SER A 212 -20.55 2.85 -5.84
N GLN A 213 -21.50 2.69 -6.75
CA GLN A 213 -22.90 3.03 -6.50
C GLN A 213 -23.55 2.07 -5.50
N GLU A 214 -23.22 0.78 -5.57
CA GLU A 214 -23.63 -0.22 -4.57
C GLU A 214 -23.12 0.17 -3.18
N ARG A 215 -21.82 0.47 -3.05
CA ARG A 215 -21.19 0.88 -1.77
C ARG A 215 -21.73 2.21 -1.24
N ALA A 216 -22.02 3.17 -2.12
CA ALA A 216 -22.65 4.44 -1.74
C ALA A 216 -24.03 4.21 -1.11
N SER A 217 -24.84 3.31 -1.71
CA SER A 217 -26.16 2.97 -1.18
C SER A 217 -26.08 2.26 0.18
N ALA A 218 -25.13 1.31 0.32
CA ALA A 218 -24.89 0.60 1.56
C ALA A 218 -24.39 1.54 2.67
N LEU A 219 -23.47 2.46 2.34
CA LEU A 219 -22.97 3.48 3.26
C LEU A 219 -24.11 4.38 3.75
N ALA A 220 -24.95 4.89 2.84
CA ALA A 220 -26.08 5.73 3.21
C ALA A 220 -27.06 5.01 4.16
N ALA A 221 -27.33 3.72 3.90
CA ALA A 221 -28.18 2.89 4.75
C ALA A 221 -27.53 2.65 6.14
N ALA A 222 -26.24 2.34 6.20
CA ALA A 222 -25.51 2.14 7.45
C ALA A 222 -25.44 3.43 8.28
N GLU A 223 -25.15 4.57 7.65
CA GLU A 223 -25.15 5.87 8.30
C GLU A 223 -26.54 6.24 8.84
N GLN A 224 -27.61 5.91 8.10
CA GLN A 224 -28.97 6.12 8.58
C GLN A 224 -29.28 5.26 9.79
N LYS A 225 -28.95 3.96 9.77
CA LYS A 225 -29.08 3.07 10.94
C LYS A 225 -28.33 3.60 12.15
N LEU A 226 -27.10 4.10 11.97
CA LEU A 226 -26.31 4.70 13.04
C LEU A 226 -26.98 5.95 13.61
N ARG A 227 -27.51 6.83 12.76
CA ARG A 227 -28.26 8.02 13.19
C ARG A 227 -29.53 7.64 13.96
N ASP A 228 -30.31 6.70 13.45
CA ASP A 228 -31.55 6.25 14.08
C ASP A 228 -31.29 5.60 15.44
N LEU A 229 -30.21 4.82 15.56
CA LEU A 229 -29.80 4.21 16.83
C LEU A 229 -29.29 5.24 17.84
N LYS A 230 -28.51 6.23 17.41
CA LYS A 230 -28.11 7.38 18.26
C LYS A 230 -29.33 8.20 18.72
N ASN A 231 -30.29 8.45 17.83
CA ASN A 231 -31.55 9.14 18.16
C ASN A 231 -32.40 8.33 19.14
N LYS A 232 -32.52 7.01 18.96
CA LYS A 232 -33.24 6.10 19.86
C LYS A 232 -32.68 6.13 21.27
N TYR A 233 -31.37 6.26 21.42
CA TYR A 233 -30.70 6.37 22.72
C TYR A 233 -30.61 7.82 23.24
N GLY A 234 -31.01 8.81 22.44
CA GLY A 234 -30.93 10.23 22.81
C GLY A 234 -29.50 10.71 23.03
N ILE A 235 -28.53 10.10 22.34
CA ILE A 235 -27.10 10.39 22.49
C ILE A 235 -26.57 11.07 21.22
N VAL A 236 -25.79 12.13 21.40
CA VAL A 236 -25.03 12.75 20.30
C VAL A 236 -23.73 11.98 20.09
N THR A 237 -22.99 11.76 21.16
CA THR A 237 -21.80 10.89 21.21
C THR A 237 -21.79 10.10 22.52
N ILE A 238 -21.30 8.86 22.46
CA ILE A 238 -21.15 8.00 23.65
C ILE A 238 -20.22 8.69 24.67
N SER A 239 -19.08 9.21 24.22
CA SER A 239 -18.08 9.85 25.08
C SER A 239 -18.63 11.08 25.83
N ALA A 240 -19.49 11.90 25.20
CA ALA A 240 -20.11 13.03 25.90
C ALA A 240 -21.13 12.60 26.94
N ARG A 241 -21.93 11.55 26.65
CA ARG A 241 -22.88 10.99 27.62
C ARG A 241 -22.15 10.35 28.80
N GLN A 242 -21.08 9.61 28.54
CA GLN A 242 -20.22 9.00 29.55
C GLN A 242 -19.63 10.07 30.48
N LEU A 243 -19.02 11.13 29.91
CA LEU A 243 -18.46 12.24 30.68
C LEU A 243 -19.51 12.89 31.59
N THR A 244 -20.72 13.09 31.08
CA THR A 244 -21.83 13.68 31.84
C THR A 244 -22.24 12.79 33.02
N LEU A 245 -22.41 11.48 32.78
CA LEU A 245 -22.75 10.53 33.83
C LEU A 245 -21.63 10.40 34.88
N SER A 246 -20.36 10.35 34.45
CA SER A 246 -19.21 10.31 35.36
C SER A 246 -19.17 11.54 36.27
N LYS A 247 -19.42 12.74 35.73
CA LYS A 247 -19.47 13.98 36.52
C LYS A 247 -20.64 14.00 37.50
N GLN A 248 -21.81 13.50 37.10
CA GLN A 248 -22.96 13.36 37.99
C GLN A 248 -22.68 12.36 39.12
N LEU A 249 -22.04 11.24 38.80
CA LEU A 249 -21.65 10.22 39.78
C LEU A 249 -20.64 10.78 40.78
N GLU A 250 -19.62 11.50 40.32
CA GLU A 250 -18.64 12.17 41.19
C GLU A 250 -19.30 13.15 42.17
N GLN A 251 -20.25 13.95 41.70
CA GLN A 251 -21.01 14.87 42.55
C GLN A 251 -21.83 14.12 43.61
N VAL A 252 -22.56 13.07 43.20
CA VAL A 252 -23.38 12.25 44.11
C VAL A 252 -22.50 11.52 45.12
N GLU A 253 -21.34 11.01 44.73
CA GLU A 253 -20.40 10.37 45.65
C GLU A 253 -19.82 11.35 46.66
N THR A 254 -19.50 12.58 46.23
CA THR A 254 -19.07 13.67 47.12
C THR A 254 -20.17 14.04 48.11
N ASP A 255 -21.42 14.17 47.65
CA ASP A 255 -22.59 14.43 48.49
C ASP A 255 -22.85 13.29 49.48
N MET A 256 -22.65 12.04 49.05
CA MET A 256 -22.80 10.86 49.90
C MET A 256 -21.74 10.82 51.01
N LEU A 257 -20.47 11.09 50.66
CA LEU A 257 -19.36 11.16 51.61
C LEU A 257 -19.56 12.28 52.63
N SER A 258 -19.93 13.48 52.18
CA SER A 258 -20.19 14.61 53.08
C SER A 258 -21.37 14.35 54.03
N THR A 259 -22.43 13.71 53.53
CA THR A 259 -23.58 13.31 54.36
C THR A 259 -23.18 12.22 55.37
N ALA A 260 -22.37 11.24 54.96
CA ALA A 260 -21.85 10.22 55.87
C ALA A 260 -20.96 10.81 56.98
N SER A 261 -20.10 11.78 56.65
CA SER A 261 -19.31 12.51 57.64
C SER A 261 -20.20 13.31 58.60
N ALA A 262 -21.28 13.93 58.11
CA ALA A 262 -22.24 14.64 58.95
C ALA A 262 -22.99 13.68 59.90
N ILE A 263 -23.40 12.49 59.42
CA ILE A 263 -24.01 11.43 60.25
C ILE A 263 -23.03 11.01 61.36
N ALA A 264 -21.76 10.79 61.03
CA ALA A 264 -20.74 10.44 62.02
C ALA A 264 -20.56 11.55 63.08
N GLY A 265 -20.55 12.82 62.65
CA GLY A 265 -20.49 13.98 63.54
C GLY A 265 -21.71 14.10 64.47
N ALA A 266 -22.92 13.93 63.93
CA ALA A 266 -24.16 13.95 64.70
C ALA A 266 -24.19 12.81 65.74
N ASN A 267 -23.77 11.61 65.37
CA ASN A 267 -23.66 10.47 66.28
C ASN A 267 -22.68 10.73 67.43
N ALA A 268 -21.50 11.30 67.13
CA ALA A 268 -20.53 11.67 68.17
C ALA A 268 -21.09 12.72 69.13
N LYS A 269 -21.82 13.72 68.61
CA LYS A 269 -22.46 14.76 69.42
C LYS A 269 -23.61 14.21 70.27
N ILE A 270 -24.42 13.31 69.73
CA ILE A 270 -25.46 12.57 70.47
C ILE A 270 -24.83 11.79 71.63
N GLN A 271 -23.70 11.11 71.38
CA GLN A 271 -22.98 10.38 72.43
C GLN A 271 -22.48 11.31 73.54
N ALA A 272 -21.87 12.45 73.19
CA ALA A 272 -21.42 13.44 74.16
C ALA A 272 -22.58 14.05 74.98
N LEU A 273 -23.71 14.35 74.33
CA LEU A 273 -24.91 14.86 75.00
C LEU A 273 -25.52 13.83 75.96
N ARG A 274 -25.53 12.54 75.58
CA ARG A 274 -25.97 11.45 76.46
C ARG A 274 -25.09 11.31 77.69
N GLN A 275 -23.76 11.31 77.53
CA GLN A 275 -22.82 11.27 78.65
C GLN A 275 -23.01 12.47 79.60
N SER A 276 -23.14 13.67 79.05
CA SER A 276 -23.37 14.87 79.85
C SER A 276 -24.70 14.84 80.63
N LEU A 277 -25.75 14.22 80.07
CA LEU A 277 -27.02 14.03 80.74
C LEU A 277 -26.96 13.03 81.91
N GLU A 278 -26.01 12.10 81.91
CA GLU A 278 -25.75 11.20 83.05
C GLU A 278 -25.04 11.92 84.21
N GLU A 279 -24.20 12.91 83.89
CA GLU A 279 -23.47 13.71 84.89
C GLU A 279 -24.32 14.80 85.55
N ILE A 280 -25.31 15.35 84.84
CA ILE A 280 -26.16 16.44 85.32
C ILE A 280 -27.42 15.88 86.01
N PRO A 281 -27.60 16.05 87.34
CA PRO A 281 -28.77 15.54 88.04
C PRO A 281 -30.07 16.19 87.55
N GLU A 282 -31.13 15.39 87.45
CA GLU A 282 -32.42 15.78 86.88
C GLU A 282 -33.17 16.83 87.72
N ARG A 283 -32.93 16.84 89.03
CA ARG A 283 -33.51 17.82 89.95
C ARG A 283 -32.45 18.46 90.82
N LEU A 284 -32.55 19.77 91.01
CA LEU A 284 -31.75 20.53 91.95
C LEU A 284 -32.56 20.72 93.23
N VAL A 285 -31.91 20.59 94.39
CA VAL A 285 -32.51 20.96 95.66
C VAL A 285 -32.37 22.48 95.78
N THR A 286 -33.45 23.19 95.46
CA THR A 286 -33.53 24.66 95.55
C THR A 286 -34.14 25.04 96.90
N GLU A 287 -33.27 25.53 97.80
CA GLU A 287 -33.53 26.19 99.10
C GLU A 287 -34.58 25.59 100.06
N GLU A 288 -34.17 25.41 101.32
CA GLU A 288 -35.06 25.12 102.46
C GLU A 288 -35.90 26.37 102.78
N ILE A 289 -37.14 26.40 102.30
CA ILE A 289 -38.11 27.40 102.76
C ILE A 289 -38.60 26.97 104.14
N THR A 290 -38.05 27.58 105.21
CA THR A 290 -38.61 27.42 106.55
C THR A 290 -39.85 28.32 106.66
N GLU A 291 -41.01 27.84 106.20
CA GLU A 291 -42.27 28.59 106.35
C GLU A 291 -42.60 28.81 107.84
N ALA A 292 -42.68 30.06 108.30
CA ALA A 292 -43.13 30.43 109.64
C ALA A 292 -44.58 29.96 109.87
N SER A 293 -44.76 28.94 110.72
CA SER A 293 -46.09 28.38 111.02
C SER A 293 -46.63 29.07 112.26
N GLN A 294 -47.71 29.84 112.10
CA GLN A 294 -48.46 30.41 113.22
C GLN A 294 -48.88 29.33 114.23
N ALA A 295 -49.17 28.11 113.77
CA ALA A 295 -49.51 26.99 114.65
C ALA A 295 -48.31 26.57 115.52
N ALA A 296 -47.10 26.47 114.97
CA ALA A 296 -45.90 26.15 115.74
C ALA A 296 -45.56 27.27 116.74
N ASP A 297 -45.76 28.53 116.37
CA ASP A 297 -45.55 29.67 117.26
C ASP A 297 -46.60 29.72 118.38
N THR A 298 -47.87 29.38 118.09
CA THR A 298 -48.88 29.19 119.14
C THR A 298 -48.55 28.01 120.06
N MET A 299 -48.03 26.90 119.51
CA MET A 299 -47.60 25.75 120.30
C MET A 299 -46.40 26.10 121.20
N ARG A 300 -45.42 26.87 120.70
CA ARG A 300 -44.32 27.43 121.50
C ARG A 300 -44.84 28.30 122.63
N ASN A 301 -45.77 29.20 122.34
CA ASN A 301 -46.38 30.07 123.37
C ASN A 301 -47.14 29.25 124.43
N THR A 302 -47.93 28.25 124.02
CA THR A 302 -48.63 27.38 124.97
C THR A 302 -47.68 26.53 125.81
N LEU A 303 -46.56 26.08 125.24
CA LEU A 303 -45.51 25.38 125.97
C LEU A 303 -44.85 26.31 127.00
N TYR A 304 -44.54 27.55 126.61
CA TYR A 304 -44.02 28.56 127.53
C TYR A 304 -45.00 28.83 128.68
N ASP A 305 -46.30 28.98 128.40
CA ASP A 305 -47.32 29.18 129.42
C ASP A 305 -47.43 27.99 130.39
N LEU A 306 -47.34 26.75 129.86
CA LEU A 306 -47.35 25.54 130.67
C LEU A 306 -46.09 25.41 131.55
N GLN A 307 -44.92 25.80 131.05
CA GLN A 307 -43.66 25.83 131.81
C GLN A 307 -43.70 26.87 132.95
N ILE A 308 -44.25 28.05 132.70
CA ILE A 308 -44.45 29.06 133.75
C ILE A 308 -45.37 28.53 134.85
N ARG A 309 -46.49 27.90 134.48
CA ARG A 309 -47.43 27.29 135.44
C ARG A 309 -46.80 26.13 136.22
N GLU A 310 -45.97 25.31 135.58
CA GLU A 310 -45.19 24.28 136.27
C GLU A 310 -44.30 24.92 137.34
N GLN A 311 -43.56 25.97 136.97
CA GLN A 311 -42.64 26.65 137.88
C GLN A 311 -43.38 27.27 139.07
N GLU A 312 -44.53 27.92 138.85
CA GLU A 312 -45.38 28.46 139.92
C GLU A 312 -45.93 27.38 140.86
N LEU A 313 -46.38 26.25 140.31
CA LEU A 313 -46.90 25.13 141.11
C LEU A 313 -45.79 24.43 141.90
N SER A 314 -44.59 24.29 141.31
CA SER A 314 -43.41 23.73 141.99
C SER A 314 -42.86 24.62 143.10
N ALA A 315 -43.10 25.94 143.05
CA ALA A 315 -42.68 26.88 144.10
C ALA A 315 -43.57 26.79 145.35
N LYS A 316 -44.82 26.35 145.22
CA LYS A 316 -45.82 26.28 146.30
C LYS A 316 -46.10 24.86 146.80
N HIS A 317 -45.74 23.85 146.01
CA HIS A 317 -46.04 22.45 146.31
C HIS A 317 -44.81 21.56 146.10
N THR A 318 -44.66 20.52 146.92
CA THR A 318 -43.62 19.52 146.77
C THR A 318 -43.80 18.68 145.50
N ASP A 319 -42.71 18.13 144.98
CA ASP A 319 -42.66 17.39 143.70
C ASP A 319 -43.63 16.18 143.60
N GLN A 320 -44.13 15.67 144.73
CA GLN A 320 -45.06 14.54 144.79
C GLN A 320 -46.54 14.95 144.79
N ASN A 321 -46.86 16.25 144.69
CA ASN A 321 -48.24 16.71 144.59
C ASN A 321 -48.85 16.30 143.22
N PRO A 322 -50.04 15.65 143.19
CA PRO A 322 -50.71 15.28 141.94
C PRO A 322 -50.84 16.42 140.92
N LEU A 323 -50.98 17.66 141.38
CA LEU A 323 -51.08 18.84 140.51
C LEU A 323 -49.76 19.18 139.78
N VAL A 324 -48.60 18.97 140.43
CA VAL A 324 -47.27 19.21 139.83
C VAL A 324 -46.92 18.10 138.83
N MET A 325 -47.32 16.85 139.13
CA MET A 325 -47.12 15.73 138.19
C MET A 325 -47.96 15.89 136.92
N ALA A 326 -49.21 16.35 137.06
CA ALA A 326 -50.10 16.56 135.92
C ALA A 326 -49.58 17.66 134.97
N ILE A 327 -49.10 18.79 135.50
CA ILE A 327 -48.57 19.88 134.66
C ILE A 327 -47.25 19.51 133.99
N ARG A 328 -46.36 18.76 134.67
CA ARG A 328 -45.14 18.20 134.05
C ARG A 328 -45.44 17.27 132.89
N GLN A 329 -46.46 16.42 133.03
CA GLN A 329 -46.89 15.54 131.95
C GLN A 329 -47.42 16.35 130.75
N GLN A 330 -48.15 17.44 131.01
CA GLN A 330 -48.62 18.34 129.95
C GLN A 330 -47.48 19.06 129.23
N VAL A 331 -46.46 19.55 129.96
CA VAL A 331 -45.25 20.15 129.37
C VAL A 331 -44.50 19.13 128.51
N ALA A 332 -44.28 17.91 129.01
CA ALA A 332 -43.57 16.86 128.27
C ALA A 332 -44.33 16.48 126.98
N GLN A 333 -45.67 16.43 127.03
CA GLN A 333 -46.50 16.12 125.88
C GLN A 333 -46.51 17.28 124.86
N ALA A 334 -46.60 18.52 125.32
CA ALA A 334 -46.51 19.70 124.47
C ALA A 334 -45.13 19.83 123.79
N GLN A 335 -44.04 19.56 124.53
CA GLN A 335 -42.68 19.53 124.00
C GLN A 335 -42.52 18.46 122.91
N LYS A 336 -43.09 17.26 123.13
CA LYS A 336 -43.04 16.17 122.16
C LYS A 336 -43.78 16.53 120.88
N LEU A 337 -45.00 17.07 121.00
CA LEU A 337 -45.81 17.52 119.85
C LEU A 337 -45.09 18.60 119.03
N LEU A 338 -44.48 19.59 119.70
CA LEU A 338 -43.70 20.64 119.03
C LEU A 338 -42.49 20.06 118.28
N SER A 339 -41.77 19.10 118.88
CA SER A 339 -40.62 18.45 118.25
C SER A 339 -40.98 17.55 117.06
N GLU A 340 -42.19 16.98 117.06
CA GLU A 340 -42.72 16.20 115.94
C GLU A 340 -43.16 17.10 114.78
N GLU A 341 -43.69 18.29 115.07
CA GLU A 341 -44.08 19.28 114.07
C GLU A 341 -42.86 19.95 113.42
N ASP A 342 -41.82 20.32 114.19
CA ASP A 342 -40.58 20.88 113.64
C ASP A 342 -39.84 19.89 112.72
N LYS A 343 -39.99 18.56 112.93
CA LYS A 343 -39.45 17.53 112.02
C LYS A 343 -40.23 17.38 110.71
N ARG A 344 -41.49 17.81 110.65
CA ARG A 344 -42.31 17.77 109.41
C ARG A 344 -41.98 18.91 108.44
N ARG A 345 -41.19 19.90 108.85
CA ARG A 345 -40.82 21.10 108.07
C ARG A 345 -39.76 20.90 106.98
N VAL A 346 -38.98 19.82 107.04
CA VAL A 346 -37.95 19.55 106.01
C VAL A 346 -38.60 18.82 104.85
N GLN A 347 -39.34 19.54 104.02
CA GLN A 347 -39.71 19.08 102.68
C GLN A 347 -38.76 19.73 101.68
N PRO A 348 -37.80 18.99 101.09
CA PRO A 348 -36.98 19.54 100.03
C PRO A 348 -37.84 19.86 98.81
N THR A 349 -37.99 21.14 98.49
CA THR A 349 -38.63 21.58 97.25
C THR A 349 -37.68 21.28 96.08
N SER A 350 -37.88 20.13 95.45
CA SER A 350 -37.07 19.67 94.34
C SER A 350 -37.55 20.32 93.04
N SER A 351 -36.77 21.23 92.45
CA SER A 351 -37.08 21.83 91.16
C SER A 351 -36.37 21.11 90.02
N LEU A 352 -36.96 21.14 88.82
CA LEU A 352 -36.33 20.58 87.61
C LEU A 352 -35.08 21.38 87.28
N ASN A 353 -33.97 20.68 86.96
CA ASN A 353 -32.73 21.33 86.60
C ASN A 353 -32.83 21.94 85.18
N PRO A 354 -32.78 23.27 85.01
CA PRO A 354 -32.91 23.91 83.71
C PRO A 354 -31.77 23.53 82.74
N ALA A 355 -30.57 23.24 83.24
CA ALA A 355 -29.46 22.78 82.41
C ALA A 355 -29.72 21.38 81.84
N ASN A 356 -30.26 20.46 82.65
CA ASN A 356 -30.66 19.13 82.19
C ASN A 356 -31.75 19.20 81.11
N GLN A 357 -32.74 20.08 81.29
CA GLN A 357 -33.80 20.30 80.30
C GLN A 357 -33.24 20.83 78.96
N GLN A 358 -32.30 21.78 79.01
CA GLN A 358 -31.66 22.32 77.82
C GLN A 358 -30.83 21.25 77.08
N GLN A 359 -30.07 20.41 77.80
CA GLN A 359 -29.36 19.28 77.20
C GLN A 359 -30.32 18.25 76.56
N LYS A 360 -31.46 17.93 77.22
CA LYS A 360 -32.48 17.02 76.66
C LYS A 360 -33.07 17.57 75.35
N LEU A 361 -33.40 18.86 75.31
CA LEU A 361 -33.87 19.51 74.09
C LEU A 361 -32.81 19.49 72.97
N ALA A 362 -31.54 19.75 73.31
CA ALA A 362 -30.44 19.65 72.36
C ALA A 362 -30.26 18.22 71.82
N LEU A 363 -30.41 17.21 72.67
CA LEU A 363 -30.38 15.80 72.26
C LEU A 363 -31.51 15.46 71.28
N PHE A 364 -32.76 15.88 71.58
CA PHE A 364 -33.87 15.65 70.66
C PHE A 364 -33.70 16.36 69.32
N ALA A 365 -33.19 17.59 69.33
CA ALA A 365 -32.87 18.31 68.10
C ALA A 365 -31.80 17.59 67.27
N GLU A 366 -30.76 17.06 67.91
CA GLU A 366 -29.69 16.32 67.22
C GLU A 366 -30.17 14.96 66.69
N LEU A 367 -31.03 14.25 67.42
CA LEU A 367 -31.66 13.00 66.94
C LEU A 367 -32.56 13.24 65.72
N ALA A 368 -33.32 14.34 65.71
CA ALA A 368 -34.11 14.73 64.55
C ALA A 368 -33.21 15.07 63.34
N SER A 369 -32.09 15.77 63.58
CA SER A 369 -31.07 16.05 62.57
C SER A 369 -30.47 14.78 61.99
N LEU A 370 -30.09 13.82 62.84
CA LEU A 370 -29.56 12.52 62.44
C LEU A 370 -30.54 11.77 61.53
N SER A 371 -31.81 11.69 61.92
CA SER A 371 -32.84 11.03 61.10
C SER A 371 -32.99 11.71 59.72
N GLY A 372 -32.91 13.04 59.66
CA GLY A 372 -32.90 13.78 58.40
C GLY A 372 -31.66 13.48 57.54
N LEU A 373 -30.48 13.38 58.15
CA LEU A 373 -29.24 13.04 57.46
C LEU A 373 -29.25 11.59 56.93
N GLU A 374 -29.77 10.64 57.71
CA GLU A 374 -29.93 9.24 57.28
C GLU A 374 -30.89 9.11 56.09
N ALA A 375 -32.01 9.84 56.13
CA ALA A 375 -32.94 9.91 55.01
C ALA A 375 -32.28 10.50 53.75
N ARG A 376 -31.49 11.57 53.91
CA ARG A 376 -30.69 12.14 52.81
C ARG A 376 -29.68 11.14 52.27
N TYR A 377 -28.94 10.44 53.13
CA TYR A 377 -27.96 9.44 52.72
C TYR A 377 -28.62 8.31 51.91
N SER A 378 -29.77 7.82 52.36
CA SER A 378 -30.56 6.81 51.61
C SER A 378 -30.99 7.33 50.24
N SER A 379 -31.45 8.57 50.15
CA SER A 379 -31.85 9.20 48.88
C SER A 379 -30.68 9.34 47.89
N VAL A 380 -29.53 9.87 48.36
CA VAL A 380 -28.31 10.02 47.54
C VAL A 380 -27.76 8.66 47.13
N LYS A 381 -27.82 7.66 48.01
CA LYS A 381 -27.45 6.27 47.67
C LYS A 381 -28.32 5.71 46.55
N GLY A 382 -29.64 5.95 46.58
CA GLY A 382 -30.54 5.56 45.49
C GLY A 382 -30.18 6.22 44.15
N GLN A 383 -29.86 7.52 44.16
CA GLN A 383 -29.40 8.25 42.97
C GLN A 383 -28.09 7.67 42.43
N ARG A 384 -27.15 7.29 43.31
CA ARG A 384 -25.89 6.64 42.92
C ARG A 384 -26.13 5.30 42.21
N GLU A 385 -27.01 4.48 42.75
CA GLU A 385 -27.35 3.17 42.17
C GLU A 385 -28.02 3.33 40.79
N GLU A 386 -28.87 4.34 40.62
CA GLU A 386 -29.48 4.68 39.32
C GLU A 386 -28.41 5.13 38.29
N LEU A 387 -27.49 6.02 38.67
CA LEU A 387 -26.41 6.47 37.78
C LEU A 387 -25.46 5.33 37.38
N LEU A 388 -25.18 4.40 38.30
CA LEU A 388 -24.39 3.20 37.98
C LEU A 388 -25.13 2.27 37.01
N ALA A 389 -26.45 2.13 37.15
CA ALA A 389 -27.27 1.39 36.20
C ALA A 389 -27.29 2.07 34.81
N ASP A 390 -27.35 3.40 34.76
CA ASP A 390 -27.23 4.20 33.53
C ASP A 390 -25.90 3.98 32.83
N LEU A 391 -24.79 4.02 33.57
CA LEU A 391 -23.46 3.73 33.02
C LEU A 391 -23.39 2.32 32.44
N LYS A 392 -23.96 1.32 33.14
CA LYS A 392 -24.00 -0.05 32.64
C LYS A 392 -24.83 -0.17 31.35
N ARG A 393 -25.97 0.52 31.26
CA ARG A 393 -26.78 0.59 30.03
C ARG A 393 -26.02 1.27 28.91
N LEU A 394 -25.34 2.38 29.18
CA LEU A 394 -24.55 3.10 28.19
C LEU A 394 -23.42 2.23 27.64
N ASN A 395 -22.70 1.48 28.48
CA ASN A 395 -21.64 0.58 28.02
C ASN A 395 -22.18 -0.54 27.11
N GLN A 396 -23.40 -1.03 27.36
CA GLN A 396 -24.05 -2.00 26.47
C GLN A 396 -24.41 -1.36 25.12
N GLN A 397 -24.96 -0.14 25.15
CA GLN A 397 -25.32 0.63 23.95
C GLN A 397 -24.09 1.03 23.13
N GLU A 398 -22.95 1.27 23.78
CA GLU A 398 -21.69 1.60 23.12
C GLU A 398 -21.23 0.49 22.17
N ILE A 399 -21.42 -0.77 22.54
CA ILE A 399 -21.04 -1.91 21.68
C ILE A 399 -21.80 -1.84 20.35
N GLU A 400 -23.13 -1.66 20.40
CA GLU A 400 -23.98 -1.57 19.22
C GLU A 400 -23.65 -0.33 18.35
N VAL A 401 -23.42 0.83 19.00
CA VAL A 401 -23.00 2.05 18.30
C VAL A 401 -21.63 1.85 17.64
N ALA A 402 -20.68 1.24 18.34
CA ALA A 402 -19.31 1.04 17.85
C ALA A 402 -19.25 0.01 16.70
N GLU A 403 -20.13 -0.99 16.68
CA GLU A 403 -20.26 -1.91 15.56
C GLU A 403 -20.73 -1.20 14.29
N LEU A 404 -21.79 -0.39 14.38
CA LEU A 404 -22.28 0.41 13.26
C LEU A 404 -21.27 1.48 12.82
N ASP A 405 -20.55 2.10 13.76
CA ASP A 405 -19.53 3.09 13.44
C ASP A 405 -18.34 2.45 12.69
N ARG A 406 -17.95 1.23 13.06
CA ARG A 406 -16.97 0.41 12.32
C ARG A 406 -17.48 0.05 10.93
N GLU A 407 -18.74 -0.37 10.80
CA GLU A 407 -19.36 -0.68 9.50
C GLU A 407 -19.39 0.54 8.58
N VAL A 408 -19.82 1.70 9.09
CA VAL A 408 -19.79 2.97 8.35
C VAL A 408 -18.38 3.34 7.93
N SER A 409 -17.39 3.20 8.82
CA SER A 409 -15.99 3.51 8.51
C SER A 409 -15.42 2.60 7.42
N LEU A 410 -15.73 1.30 7.48
CA LEU A 410 -15.34 0.33 6.46
C LEU A 410 -15.98 0.65 5.11
N LEU A 411 -17.31 0.81 5.07
CA LEU A 411 -18.05 1.13 3.84
C LEU A 411 -17.61 2.46 3.24
N ARG A 412 -17.27 3.45 4.07
CA ARG A 412 -16.73 4.73 3.60
C ARG A 412 -15.35 4.54 2.96
N SER A 413 -14.47 3.75 3.58
CA SER A 413 -13.15 3.43 3.01
C SER A 413 -13.28 2.69 1.68
N GLU A 414 -14.17 1.70 1.61
CA GLU A 414 -14.46 0.96 0.37
C GLU A 414 -14.99 1.91 -0.71
N TYR A 415 -16.03 2.71 -0.39
CA TYR A 415 -16.60 3.68 -1.33
C TYR A 415 -15.56 4.63 -1.91
N LEU A 416 -14.70 5.22 -1.05
CA LEU A 416 -13.63 6.12 -1.51
C LEU A 416 -12.63 5.41 -2.42
N THR A 417 -12.30 4.15 -2.12
CA THR A 417 -11.40 3.34 -2.95
C THR A 417 -12.03 3.06 -4.32
N TYR A 418 -13.29 2.63 -4.37
CA TYR A 418 -14.00 2.40 -5.63
C TYR A 418 -14.19 3.68 -6.45
N MET A 419 -14.42 4.83 -5.80
CA MET A 419 -14.47 6.12 -6.48
C MET A 419 -13.13 6.52 -7.08
N HIS A 420 -12.04 6.34 -6.33
CA HIS A 420 -10.69 6.57 -6.84
C HIS A 420 -10.40 5.69 -8.05
N ASN A 421 -10.71 4.40 -7.96
CA ASN A 421 -10.53 3.42 -9.03
C ASN A 421 -11.40 3.74 -10.27
N THR A 422 -12.59 4.29 -10.07
CA THR A 422 -13.46 4.76 -11.16
C THR A 422 -12.81 5.92 -11.93
N GLU A 423 -12.24 6.89 -11.23
CA GLU A 423 -11.53 8.01 -11.88
C GLU A 423 -10.25 7.54 -12.59
N LEU A 424 -9.51 6.60 -12.01
CA LEU A 424 -8.36 5.98 -12.68
C LEU A 424 -8.77 5.25 -13.96
N ALA A 425 -9.85 4.45 -13.92
CA ALA A 425 -10.38 3.77 -15.10
C ALA A 425 -10.81 4.77 -16.19
N ARG A 426 -11.43 5.89 -15.79
CA ARG A 426 -11.80 6.97 -16.71
C ARG A 426 -10.58 7.63 -17.36
N ILE A 427 -9.53 7.93 -16.57
CA ILE A 427 -8.28 8.52 -17.08
C ILE A 427 -7.62 7.56 -18.08
N ASN A 428 -7.53 6.26 -17.76
CA ASN A 428 -6.96 5.26 -18.66
C ASN A 428 -7.70 5.20 -20.00
N LEU A 429 -9.03 5.28 -19.99
CA LEU A 429 -9.83 5.34 -21.22
C LEU A 429 -9.61 6.64 -22.01
N ALA A 430 -9.40 7.78 -21.34
CA ALA A 430 -9.10 9.04 -22.01
C ALA A 430 -7.70 9.05 -22.64
N LEU A 431 -6.69 8.53 -21.94
CA LEU A 431 -5.33 8.36 -22.47
C LEU A 431 -5.32 7.42 -23.68
N GLU A 432 -6.15 6.38 -23.65
CA GLU A 432 -6.33 5.47 -24.78
C GLU A 432 -6.94 6.18 -25.99
N ALA A 433 -7.97 7.01 -25.81
CA ALA A 433 -8.61 7.74 -26.90
C ALA A 433 -7.65 8.72 -27.60
N GLU A 434 -6.64 9.22 -26.88
CA GLU A 434 -5.58 10.07 -27.42
C GLU A 434 -4.34 9.27 -27.91
N SER A 435 -4.39 7.92 -27.90
CA SER A 435 -3.28 7.02 -28.25
C SER A 435 -1.99 7.30 -27.45
N ILE A 436 -2.13 7.78 -26.20
CA ILE A 436 -1.02 8.04 -25.30
C ILE A 436 -0.57 6.70 -24.71
N SER A 437 0.37 6.06 -25.40
CA SER A 437 0.99 4.80 -24.97
C SER A 437 2.34 5.08 -24.29
N ASN A 438 2.75 4.16 -23.43
CA ASN A 438 4.13 4.09 -22.92
C ASN A 438 5.17 3.86 -24.03
N VAL A 439 4.77 3.48 -25.24
CA VAL A 439 5.66 3.37 -26.40
C VAL A 439 5.39 4.49 -27.40
N ASN A 440 6.26 5.49 -27.40
CA ASN A 440 6.15 6.65 -28.28
C ASN A 440 7.07 6.54 -29.49
N VAL A 441 6.58 6.89 -30.68
CA VAL A 441 7.38 6.93 -31.90
C VAL A 441 8.21 8.21 -31.90
N VAL A 442 9.53 8.09 -31.66
CA VAL A 442 10.46 9.23 -31.69
C VAL A 442 10.88 9.54 -33.11
N GLN A 443 11.11 8.49 -33.91
CA GLN A 443 11.45 8.61 -35.31
C GLN A 443 10.52 7.70 -36.13
N PRO A 444 9.68 8.26 -37.01
CA PRO A 444 8.90 7.45 -37.93
C PRO A 444 9.83 6.74 -38.95
N PRO A 445 9.33 5.71 -39.65
CA PRO A 445 10.11 4.98 -40.66
C PRO A 445 10.76 5.94 -41.66
N THR A 446 12.09 5.86 -41.72
CA THR A 446 12.92 6.74 -42.57
C THR A 446 12.92 6.30 -44.02
N PHE A 447 13.01 7.26 -44.94
CA PHE A 447 13.17 7.00 -46.37
C PHE A 447 14.65 7.11 -46.75
N VAL A 448 15.30 5.96 -47.04
CA VAL A 448 16.72 5.89 -47.42
C VAL A 448 16.86 5.30 -48.81
N GLU A 449 17.20 6.13 -49.80
CA GLU A 449 17.37 5.73 -51.20
C GLU A 449 18.63 4.88 -51.47
N LYS A 450 19.56 4.82 -50.52
CA LYS A 450 20.82 4.11 -50.70
C LYS A 450 20.66 2.63 -50.29
N PRO A 451 20.92 1.66 -51.18
CA PRO A 451 20.85 0.25 -50.82
C PRO A 451 21.99 -0.12 -49.86
N VAL A 452 21.67 -0.95 -48.86
CA VAL A 452 22.61 -1.41 -47.82
C VAL A 452 23.30 -2.72 -48.22
N VAL A 453 22.60 -3.58 -48.95
CA VAL A 453 23.11 -4.88 -49.44
C VAL A 453 23.04 -4.95 -50.96
N PRO A 454 24.06 -5.51 -51.64
CA PRO A 454 25.36 -5.93 -51.13
C PRO A 454 26.39 -4.78 -50.95
N PRO A 455 27.33 -4.86 -49.98
CA PRO A 455 28.42 -3.89 -49.83
C PRO A 455 29.44 -4.04 -50.97
N LYS A 456 29.19 -3.34 -52.08
CA LYS A 456 29.96 -3.45 -53.34
C LYS A 456 31.47 -3.37 -53.13
N ALA A 457 31.94 -2.46 -52.29
CA ALA A 457 33.37 -2.27 -52.02
C ALA A 457 34.01 -3.50 -51.36
N LEU A 458 33.34 -4.09 -50.36
CA LEU A 458 33.85 -5.26 -49.64
C LEU A 458 33.93 -6.48 -50.58
N ILE A 459 32.88 -6.71 -51.38
CA ILE A 459 32.84 -7.84 -52.32
C ILE A 459 33.93 -7.70 -53.40
N ILE A 460 34.17 -6.49 -53.92
CA ILE A 460 35.24 -6.26 -54.89
C ILE A 460 36.62 -6.53 -54.28
N VAL A 461 36.89 -6.07 -53.05
CA VAL A 461 38.17 -6.31 -52.36
C VAL A 461 38.37 -7.80 -52.09
N LEU A 462 37.37 -8.48 -51.53
CA LEU A 462 37.45 -9.91 -51.24
C LEU A 462 37.58 -10.73 -52.53
N GLY A 463 36.80 -10.39 -53.55
CA GLY A 463 36.87 -10.99 -54.87
C GLY A 463 38.26 -10.82 -55.48
N PHE A 464 38.85 -9.62 -55.39
CA PHE A 464 40.20 -9.34 -55.88
C PHE A 464 41.24 -10.22 -55.19
N LEU A 465 41.17 -10.36 -53.86
CA LEU A 465 42.07 -11.24 -53.10
C LEU A 465 41.94 -12.71 -53.52
N ILE A 466 40.72 -13.19 -53.72
CA ILE A 466 40.44 -14.55 -54.23
C ILE A 466 40.98 -14.71 -55.66
N ALA A 467 40.78 -13.71 -56.51
CA ALA A 467 41.24 -13.74 -57.90
C ALA A 467 42.78 -13.79 -58.00
N VAL A 468 43.49 -12.99 -57.20
CA VAL A 468 44.95 -12.97 -57.16
C VAL A 468 45.50 -14.27 -56.60
N SER A 469 45.02 -14.70 -55.43
CA SER A 469 45.49 -15.94 -54.79
C SER A 469 45.19 -17.16 -55.67
N GLY A 470 44.00 -17.25 -56.26
CA GLY A 470 43.63 -18.32 -57.18
C GLY A 470 44.42 -18.29 -58.48
N ALA A 471 44.74 -17.12 -59.03
CA ALA A 471 45.58 -17.00 -60.22
C ALA A 471 46.99 -17.53 -59.96
N ILE A 472 47.61 -17.15 -58.84
CA ILE A 472 48.94 -17.64 -58.43
C ILE A 472 48.89 -19.16 -58.20
N GLY A 473 47.88 -19.64 -57.45
CA GLY A 473 47.69 -21.06 -57.19
C GLY A 473 47.53 -21.89 -58.47
N LEU A 474 46.75 -21.40 -59.45
CA LEU A 474 46.57 -22.06 -60.75
C LEU A 474 47.86 -22.08 -61.57
N GLY A 475 48.67 -21.02 -61.50
CA GLY A 475 50.00 -20.98 -62.11
C GLY A 475 50.92 -22.05 -61.55
N LEU A 476 50.99 -22.18 -60.21
CA LEU A 476 51.79 -23.21 -59.53
C LEU A 476 51.27 -24.63 -59.80
N LEU A 477 49.96 -24.82 -59.81
CA LEU A 477 49.34 -26.11 -60.12
C LEU A 477 49.65 -26.54 -61.56
N CYS A 478 49.56 -25.61 -62.53
CA CYS A 478 49.93 -25.89 -63.91
C CYS A 478 51.40 -26.27 -64.06
N GLU A 479 52.30 -25.65 -63.28
CA GLU A 479 53.72 -26.00 -63.30
C GLU A 479 53.97 -27.38 -62.68
N ASN A 480 53.35 -27.70 -61.54
CA ASN A 480 53.46 -29.01 -60.91
C ASN A 480 52.94 -30.14 -61.80
N LEU A 481 51.86 -29.91 -62.55
CA LEU A 481 51.33 -30.88 -63.51
C LEU A 481 52.19 -31.00 -64.79
N GLN A 482 53.01 -29.98 -65.11
CA GLN A 482 53.96 -29.98 -66.24
C GLN A 482 55.39 -30.36 -65.82
N ALA A 483 55.61 -30.78 -64.58
CA ALA A 483 56.92 -31.11 -64.00
C ALA A 483 57.70 -32.22 -64.73
N GLY A 484 57.09 -32.92 -65.71
CA GLY A 484 57.77 -33.89 -66.57
C GLY A 484 58.58 -33.29 -67.73
N VAL A 485 58.53 -31.96 -67.97
CA VAL A 485 59.25 -31.32 -69.08
C VAL A 485 60.43 -30.49 -68.55
N ILE A 486 61.65 -30.91 -68.87
CA ILE A 486 62.89 -30.27 -68.39
C ILE A 486 63.15 -29.02 -69.22
N HIS A 487 63.03 -27.85 -68.59
CA HIS A 487 63.14 -26.55 -69.26
C HIS A 487 64.29 -25.67 -68.76
N SER A 488 65.08 -26.14 -67.78
CA SER A 488 66.25 -25.43 -67.26
C SER A 488 67.49 -26.28 -67.49
N PRO A 489 68.62 -25.70 -67.96
CA PRO A 489 69.88 -26.41 -68.15
C PRO A 489 70.36 -27.07 -66.84
N GLU A 490 70.18 -26.42 -65.69
CA GLU A 490 70.56 -26.94 -64.37
C GLU A 490 69.80 -28.24 -64.00
N LYS A 491 68.50 -28.32 -64.34
CA LYS A 491 67.66 -29.52 -64.14
C LYS A 491 68.03 -30.65 -65.12
N MET A 492 68.57 -30.31 -66.28
CA MET A 492 69.08 -31.30 -67.24
C MET A 492 70.40 -31.91 -66.75
N GLU A 493 71.30 -31.10 -66.17
CA GLU A 493 72.56 -31.57 -65.56
C GLU A 493 72.33 -32.47 -64.35
N THR A 494 71.37 -32.13 -63.48
CA THR A 494 71.06 -32.96 -62.30
C THR A 494 70.30 -34.24 -62.64
N ALA A 495 69.41 -34.22 -63.64
CA ALA A 495 68.64 -35.41 -64.02
C ALA A 495 69.45 -36.42 -64.83
N PHE A 496 70.39 -35.97 -65.67
CA PHE A 496 71.17 -36.84 -66.56
C PHE A 496 72.66 -36.97 -66.19
N GLY A 497 73.15 -36.24 -65.19
CA GLY A 497 74.50 -36.38 -64.64
C GLY A 497 75.63 -35.92 -65.57
N ALA A 498 75.33 -35.13 -66.61
CA ALA A 498 76.29 -34.64 -67.60
C ALA A 498 76.24 -33.11 -67.70
N PRO A 499 77.40 -32.41 -67.83
CA PRO A 499 77.43 -30.95 -67.95
C PRO A 499 76.86 -30.47 -69.29
N VAL A 500 76.05 -29.43 -69.27
CA VAL A 500 75.44 -28.81 -70.46
C VAL A 500 76.48 -27.90 -71.12
N MET A 501 76.96 -28.31 -72.29
CA MET A 501 78.03 -27.61 -73.03
C MET A 501 77.56 -26.31 -73.70
N GLU A 502 76.32 -26.26 -74.20
CA GLU A 502 75.80 -25.09 -74.91
C GLU A 502 74.26 -25.06 -74.85
N SER A 503 73.67 -23.89 -74.57
CA SER A 503 72.22 -23.69 -74.57
C SER A 503 71.82 -22.76 -75.72
N ILE A 504 71.09 -23.27 -76.72
CA ILE A 504 70.65 -22.44 -77.83
C ILE A 504 69.32 -21.75 -77.44
N PRO A 505 69.26 -20.40 -77.39
CA PRO A 505 68.02 -19.71 -77.10
C PRO A 505 67.04 -19.88 -78.26
N SER A 506 65.81 -20.31 -77.97
CA SER A 506 64.75 -20.38 -78.97
C SER A 506 64.35 -18.97 -79.41
N VAL A 507 64.73 -18.56 -80.62
CA VAL A 507 64.32 -17.29 -81.21
C VAL A 507 62.87 -17.40 -81.70
N HIS A 508 61.97 -16.62 -81.09
CA HIS A 508 60.58 -16.54 -81.50
C HIS A 508 60.48 -15.61 -82.73
N LEU A 509 60.28 -16.17 -83.93
CA LEU A 509 60.05 -15.38 -85.14
C LEU A 509 58.69 -14.65 -85.02
N GLN A 510 58.71 -13.33 -84.93
CA GLN A 510 57.52 -12.50 -85.09
C GLN A 510 57.07 -12.54 -86.55
N ASN A 511 55.89 -13.10 -86.80
CA ASN A 511 55.20 -12.97 -88.09
C ASN A 511 54.85 -11.49 -88.33
N ALA A 512 55.59 -10.84 -89.22
CA ALA A 512 55.20 -9.55 -89.82
C ALA A 512 54.08 -9.80 -90.85
N GLY A 513 52.84 -9.62 -90.42
CA GLY A 513 51.66 -9.63 -91.29
C GLY A 513 51.40 -8.26 -91.92
N ALA A 514 51.64 -8.17 -93.22
CA ALA A 514 50.90 -7.41 -94.24
C ALA A 514 50.41 -5.97 -93.90
N SER A 515 51.18 -4.98 -94.36
CA SER A 515 50.64 -3.71 -94.85
C SER A 515 50.45 -3.84 -96.37
N ALA A 516 49.19 -3.85 -96.83
CA ALA A 516 48.83 -3.62 -98.22
C ALA A 516 47.37 -3.13 -98.31
N LYS A 517 47.24 -1.82 -98.54
CA LYS A 517 46.10 -1.04 -99.05
C LYS A 517 44.72 -1.17 -98.38
#